data_AF-A0A2N5GXA5-F1
#
_entry.id   AF-A0A2N5GXA5-F1
#
_cell.length_a   1.000
_cell.length_b   1.000
_cell.length_c   1.000
_cell.angle_alpha   90.00
_cell.angle_beta   90.00
_cell.angle_gamma   90.00
#
_symmetry.space_group_name_H-M   'P 1'
#
loop_
_entity.id
_entity.type
_entity.pdbx_description
1 polymer ?
#
loop_
_entity_poly.entity_id
_entity_poly.type
_entity_poly.pdbx_seq_one_letter_code
_entity_poly.pdbx_strand_id
1 'polypeptide(L)'
;MNNIVKSTNYCDVLKEAKIVSEDITPVIELIRVKDLDREEIRFAYYKKDKNGRTILVPRPLDLESHDLLMLLKEAIKENIFNDDFKRELKLLL
;
A
#
# COMPACT_ATOMS: atom_id res chain seq x y z
N MET A 1 -9.89 12.76 14.68
CA MET A 1 -9.11 13.41 13.60
C MET A 1 -8.15 12.34 13.08
N ASN A 2 -8.31 11.87 11.84
CA ASN A 2 -7.35 10.91 11.29
C ASN A 2 -6.02 11.63 11.15
N ASN A 3 -5.01 11.18 11.89
CA ASN A 3 -3.66 11.69 11.76
C ASN A 3 -3.14 11.24 10.38
N ILE A 4 -3.08 12.17 9.43
CA ILE A 4 -2.50 11.93 8.12
C ILE A 4 -1.00 11.68 8.33
N VAL A 5 -0.53 10.48 7.98
CA VAL A 5 0.88 10.08 8.08
C VAL A 5 1.73 10.93 7.13
N LYS A 6 1.23 11.13 5.91
CA LYS A 6 1.87 11.93 4.87
C LYS A 6 0.83 12.47 3.89
N SER A 7 0.93 13.73 3.51
CA SER A 7 0.06 14.33 2.49
C SER A 7 0.85 14.67 1.22
N THR A 8 0.24 14.45 0.05
CA THR A 8 0.78 14.84 -1.26
C THR A 8 -0.31 15.54 -2.08
N ASN A 9 0.02 16.04 -3.26
CA ASN A 9 -1.00 16.61 -4.16
C ASN A 9 -2.00 15.54 -4.65
N TYR A 10 -1.61 14.28 -4.71
CA TYR A 10 -2.44 13.18 -5.21
C TYR A 10 -3.29 12.52 -4.11
N CYS A 11 -2.67 12.22 -2.97
CA CYS A 11 -3.31 11.44 -1.91
C CYS A 11 -2.82 11.81 -0.52
N ASP A 12 -3.61 11.44 0.48
CA ASP A 12 -3.23 11.41 1.89
C ASP A 12 -2.97 9.96 2.31
N VAL A 13 -1.80 9.69 2.89
CA VAL A 13 -1.48 8.41 3.52
C VAL A 13 -2.11 8.41 4.91
N LEU A 14 -3.03 7.47 5.11
CA LEU A 14 -3.79 7.34 6.36
C LEU A 14 -3.14 6.34 7.31
N LYS A 15 -2.58 5.25 6.77
CA LYS A 15 -1.87 4.21 7.51
C LYS A 15 -0.78 3.57 6.65
N GLU A 16 0.26 3.04 7.28
CA GLU A 16 1.34 2.30 6.61
C GLU A 16 1.74 1.07 7.41
N ALA A 17 2.09 -0.02 6.73
CA ALA A 17 2.74 -1.20 7.27
C ALA A 17 4.00 -1.48 6.45
N LYS A 18 5.12 -1.75 7.13
CA LYS A 18 6.41 -1.98 6.48
C LYS A 18 7.23 -3.03 7.21
N ILE A 19 8.04 -3.77 6.46
CA ILE A 19 9.07 -4.64 7.01
C ILE A 19 10.43 -4.03 6.66
N VAL A 20 11.38 -4.09 7.61
CA VAL A 20 12.73 -3.60 7.38
C VAL A 20 13.60 -4.80 7.03
N SER A 21 14.14 -4.84 5.81
CA SER A 21 15.20 -5.77 5.41
C SER A 21 16.50 -4.99 5.17
N GLU A 22 17.63 -5.71 5.08
CA GLU A 22 18.94 -5.08 4.86
C GLU A 22 19.02 -4.37 3.50
N ASP A 23 18.30 -4.86 2.48
CA ASP A 23 18.44 -4.41 1.09
C ASP A 23 17.25 -3.57 0.59
N ILE A 24 16.03 -3.85 1.07
CA ILE A 24 14.80 -3.17 0.64
C ILE A 24 13.85 -2.96 1.82
N THR A 25 12.98 -1.96 1.75
CA THR A 25 11.88 -1.76 2.71
C THR A 25 10.55 -1.86 1.97
N PRO A 26 9.94 -3.05 1.96
CA PRO A 26 8.60 -3.26 1.41
C PRO A 26 7.54 -2.54 2.26
N VAL A 27 6.56 -1.91 1.61
CA VAL A 27 5.51 -1.11 2.29
C VAL A 27 4.14 -1.39 1.66
N ILE A 28 3.11 -1.47 2.50
CA ILE A 28 1.69 -1.39 2.12
C ILE A 28 1.09 -0.17 2.81
N GLU A 29 0.44 0.70 2.04
CA GLU A 29 -0.20 1.91 2.57
C GLU A 29 -1.71 1.87 2.33
N LEU A 30 -2.48 2.40 3.29
CA LEU A 30 -3.85 2.84 3.09
C LEU A 30 -3.82 4.33 2.74
N ILE A 31 -4.25 4.68 1.55
CA ILE A 31 -4.28 6.07 1.07
C ILE A 31 -5.70 6.54 0.79
N ARG A 32 -5.99 7.83 0.99
CA ARG A 32 -7.17 8.51 0.44
C ARG A 32 -6.75 9.26 -0.82
N VAL A 33 -7.28 8.89 -1.97
CA VAL A 33 -7.06 9.62 -3.23
C VAL A 33 -7.95 10.86 -3.22
N LYS A 34 -7.34 12.05 -3.32
CA LYS A 34 -8.04 13.33 -3.10
C LYS A 34 -9.09 13.61 -4.18
N ASP A 35 -8.73 13.39 -5.44
CA ASP A 35 -9.62 13.67 -6.57
C ASP A 35 -10.80 12.69 -6.67
N LEU A 36 -10.69 11.50 -6.09
CA LEU A 36 -11.68 10.43 -6.17
C LEU A 36 -12.44 10.20 -4.86
N ASP A 37 -12.03 10.91 -3.81
CA ASP A 37 -12.52 10.81 -2.45
C ASP A 37 -12.72 9.37 -1.93
N ARG A 38 -11.76 8.48 -2.21
CA ARG A 38 -11.85 7.06 -1.83
C ARG A 38 -10.55 6.53 -1.26
N GLU A 39 -10.68 5.51 -0.41
CA GLU A 39 -9.55 4.80 0.16
C GLU A 39 -9.07 3.68 -0.75
N GLU A 40 -7.75 3.55 -0.92
CA GLU A 40 -7.11 2.52 -1.73
C GLU A 40 -5.93 1.90 -0.99
N ILE A 41 -5.67 0.62 -1.26
CA ILE A 41 -4.47 -0.06 -0.80
C ILE A 41 -3.42 0.07 -1.91
N ARG A 42 -2.29 0.70 -1.57
CA ARG A 42 -1.21 0.90 -2.52
C ARG A 42 -0.08 -0.09 -2.27
N PHE A 43 0.02 -1.03 -3.18
CA PHE A 43 1.27 -1.66 -3.58
C PHE A 43 1.73 -0.92 -4.82
N ALA A 44 2.96 -1.14 -5.26
CA ALA A 44 3.26 -1.05 -6.69
C ALA A 44 2.85 0.21 -7.49
N TYR A 45 3.81 1.11 -7.77
CA TYR A 45 3.52 2.47 -8.25
C TYR A 45 3.55 2.68 -9.79
N TYR A 46 2.88 3.74 -10.24
CA TYR A 46 2.92 4.27 -11.61
C TYR A 46 3.08 5.79 -11.56
N LYS A 47 3.85 6.37 -12.49
CA LYS A 47 4.02 7.83 -12.56
C LYS A 47 3.92 8.36 -13.97
N LYS A 48 3.57 9.62 -14.13
CA LYS A 48 3.72 10.35 -15.39
C LYS A 48 5.21 10.64 -15.62
N ASP A 49 5.72 10.31 -16.80
CA ASP A 49 7.05 10.73 -17.26
C ASP A 49 7.02 12.21 -17.70
N LYS A 50 8.18 12.73 -18.10
CA LYS A 50 8.36 14.13 -18.52
C LYS A 50 7.48 14.53 -19.72
N ASN A 51 6.94 13.55 -20.44
CA ASN A 51 6.09 13.70 -21.61
C ASN A 51 4.62 13.38 -21.30
N GLY A 52 4.25 13.23 -20.02
CA GLY A 52 2.90 12.91 -19.60
C GLY A 52 2.48 11.46 -19.82
N ARG A 53 3.42 10.57 -20.16
CA ARG A 53 3.16 9.13 -20.34
C ARG A 53 3.16 8.45 -18.99
N THR A 54 2.15 7.65 -18.69
CA THR A 54 2.14 6.85 -17.46
C THR A 54 3.12 5.69 -17.61
N ILE A 55 4.18 5.69 -16.83
CA ILE A 55 5.17 4.62 -16.75
C ILE A 55 4.95 3.82 -15.47
N LEU A 56 4.99 2.49 -15.63
CA LEU A 56 5.12 1.55 -14.53
C LEU A 56 6.45 1.83 -13.81
N VAL A 57 6.42 1.89 -12.49
CA VAL A 57 7.64 1.77 -11.70
C VAL A 57 7.98 0.27 -11.68
N PRO A 58 9.06 -0.18 -12.33
CA PRO A 58 9.37 -1.61 -12.43
C PRO A 58 9.59 -2.22 -11.05
N ARG A 59 9.11 -3.46 -10.84
CA ARG A 59 9.24 -4.24 -9.60
C ARG A 59 8.91 -3.47 -8.31
N PRO A 60 7.78 -2.79 -8.27
CA PRO A 60 7.55 -1.87 -7.18
C PRO A 60 7.14 -2.61 -5.88
N LEU A 61 6.96 -3.94 -5.96
CA LEU A 61 6.96 -4.86 -4.82
C LEU A 61 7.24 -6.32 -5.26
N ASP A 62 8.48 -6.63 -5.61
CA ASP A 62 8.93 -8.01 -5.84
C ASP A 62 9.46 -8.59 -4.53
N LEU A 63 8.78 -9.58 -3.97
CA LEU A 63 9.11 -10.20 -2.69
C LEU A 63 9.09 -11.72 -2.80
N GLU A 64 9.92 -12.38 -2.00
CA GLU A 64 9.79 -13.80 -1.76
C GLU A 64 8.49 -14.10 -0.99
N SER A 65 7.97 -15.32 -1.12
CA SER A 65 6.71 -15.73 -0.50
C SER A 65 6.69 -15.52 1.02
N HIS A 66 7.83 -15.72 1.69
CA HIS A 66 7.97 -15.48 3.12
C HIS A 66 7.76 -13.99 3.46
N ASP A 67 8.45 -13.10 2.76
CA ASP A 67 8.40 -11.65 3.00
C ASP A 67 7.04 -11.06 2.65
N LEU A 68 6.41 -11.54 1.58
CA LEU A 68 5.04 -11.18 1.25
C LEU A 68 4.08 -11.57 2.37
N LEU A 69 4.21 -12.79 2.92
CA LEU A 69 3.38 -13.24 4.03
C LEU A 69 3.62 -12.39 5.30
N MET A 70 4.87 -12.06 5.60
CA MET A 70 5.22 -11.22 6.74
C MET A 70 4.65 -9.79 6.58
N LEU A 71 4.74 -9.22 5.39
CA LEU A 71 4.17 -7.91 5.09
C LEU A 71 2.64 -7.90 5.20
N LEU A 72 1.96 -8.95 4.74
CA LEU A 72 0.51 -9.10 4.89
C LEU A 72 0.10 -9.25 6.36
N LYS A 73 0.88 -9.98 7.17
CA LYS A 73 0.66 -10.08 8.63
C LYS A 73 0.76 -8.71 9.29
N GLU A 74 1.79 -7.93 8.95
CA GLU A 74 1.96 -6.59 9.50
C GLU A 74 0.83 -5.65 9.04
N ALA A 75 0.40 -5.73 7.78
CA ALA A 75 -0.74 -4.95 7.29
C ALA A 75 -2.06 -5.28 7.98
N ILE A 76 -2.30 -6.55 8.35
CA ILE A 76 -3.46 -6.94 9.16
C ILE A 76 -3.35 -6.33 10.57
N LYS A 77 -2.18 -6.41 11.20
CA LYS A 77 -1.91 -5.87 12.53
C LYS A 77 -2.11 -4.35 12.59
N GLU A 78 -1.61 -3.63 11.59
CA GLU A 78 -1.73 -2.17 11.47
C GLU A 78 -3.11 -1.72 10.95
N ASN A 79 -4.06 -2.65 10.79
CA ASN A 79 -5.42 -2.37 10.31
C ASN A 79 -5.46 -1.63 8.97
N ILE A 80 -4.56 -1.99 8.05
CA ILE A 80 -4.57 -1.52 6.67
C ILE A 80 -5.80 -2.06 5.93
N PHE A 81 -6.12 -3.34 6.15
CA PHE A 81 -7.29 -3.98 5.57
C PHE A 81 -8.52 -3.77 6.46
N ASN A 82 -9.60 -3.31 5.84
CA ASN A 82 -10.90 -3.19 6.51
C ASN A 82 -11.50 -4.57 6.84
N ASP A 83 -12.56 -4.58 7.65
CA ASP A 83 -13.13 -5.82 8.18
C ASP A 83 -13.76 -6.69 7.09
N ASP A 84 -14.40 -6.08 6.08
CA ASP A 84 -14.95 -6.80 4.94
C ASP A 84 -13.83 -7.50 4.15
N PHE A 85 -12.74 -6.80 3.85
CA PHE A 85 -11.58 -7.39 3.16
C PHE A 85 -11.01 -8.58 3.94
N LYS A 86 -10.83 -8.43 5.26
CA LYS A 86 -10.31 -9.52 6.13
C LYS A 86 -11.26 -10.72 6.16
N ARG A 87 -12.58 -10.49 6.13
CA ARG A 87 -13.58 -11.56 6.08
C ARG A 87 -13.48 -12.34 4.77
N GLU A 88 -13.48 -11.65 3.63
CA GLU A 88 -13.34 -12.28 2.32
C GLU A 88 -12.00 -13.03 2.19
N LEU A 89 -10.90 -12.47 2.70
CA LEU A 89 -9.58 -13.12 2.68
C LEU A 89 -9.57 -14.46 3.41
N LYS A 90 -10.30 -14.59 4.51
CA LYS A 90 -10.41 -15.86 5.27
C LYS A 90 -11.17 -16.96 4.51
N LEU A 91 -11.97 -16.61 3.50
CA LEU A 91 -12.75 -17.56 2.71
C LEU A 91 -11.97 -18.13 1.52
N LEU A 92 -10.77 -17.62 1.23
CA LEU A 92 -9.93 -18.06 0.11
C LEU A 92 -9.07 -19.30 0.40
N LEU A 93 -9.07 -19.77 1.66
CA LEU A 93 -8.30 -20.93 2.16
C LEU A 93 -9.23 -21.85 2.96
#